data_AF-A0A3C1YNA1-F1
#
_entry.id   AF-A0A3C1YNA1-F1
#
_cell.length_a   1.000
_cell.length_b   1.000
_cell.length_c   1.000
_cell.angle_alpha   90.00
_cell.angle_beta   90.00
_cell.angle_gamma   90.00
#
_symmetry.space_group_name_H-M   'P 1'
#
loop_
_entity.id
_entity.type
_entity.pdbx_description
1 polymer ?
#
loop_
_entity_poly.entity_id
_entity_poly.type
_entity_poly.pdbx_seq_one_letter_code
_entity_poly.pdbx_strand_id
1 'polypeptide(L)'
;MDGSRTLTQEMQDIDAVISRYKGKHGELLGILEESQILNEHKYLSEEALNHVALRTGVPLSRVYNVVTFYSFFNLKPQGKHTITVCRGTACHTKGSRTLLD
;
A
#
# COMPACT_ATOMS: atom_id res chain seq x y z
N MET A 1 -9.38 1.30 19.47
CA MET A 1 -8.36 1.96 20.31
C MET A 1 -7.14 2.07 19.43
N ASP A 2 -7.01 3.21 18.75
CA ASP A 2 -5.95 3.50 17.81
C ASP A 2 -4.63 3.68 18.57
N GLY A 3 -3.57 3.06 18.05
CA GLY A 3 -2.23 3.15 18.60
C GLY A 3 -1.41 4.17 17.82
N SER A 4 -1.62 5.45 18.12
CA SER A 4 -0.58 6.49 18.20
C SER A 4 0.48 6.58 17.08
N ARG A 5 0.06 6.75 15.83
CA ARG A 5 0.77 7.69 14.93
C ARG A 5 -0.10 8.92 14.74
N THR A 6 0.40 10.07 15.18
CA THR A 6 -0.20 11.37 14.83
C THR A 6 -0.16 11.49 13.30
N LEU A 7 -1.25 11.95 12.66
CA LEU A 7 -1.35 12.20 11.21
C LEU A 7 -0.10 12.88 10.63
N THR A 8 0.48 13.79 11.40
CA THR A 8 1.72 14.50 11.08
C THR A 8 2.93 13.59 10.85
N GLN A 9 3.07 12.51 11.62
CA GLN A 9 4.18 11.57 11.50
C GLN A 9 4.05 10.71 10.22
N GLU A 10 2.83 10.25 9.89
CA GLU A 10 2.59 9.49 8.66
C GLU A 10 2.94 10.33 7.42
N MET A 11 2.54 11.61 7.40
CA MET A 11 2.88 12.54 6.31
C MET A 11 4.39 12.78 6.19
N GLN A 12 5.11 12.88 7.32
CA GLN A 12 6.57 13.03 7.34
C GLN A 12 7.29 11.79 6.79
N ASP A 13 6.81 10.60 7.15
CA ASP A 13 7.35 9.34 6.66
C ASP A 13 7.15 9.23 5.14
N ILE A 14 5.94 9.56 4.65
CA ILE A 14 5.63 9.63 3.21
C ILE A 14 6.53 10.63 2.48
N ASP A 15 6.79 11.80 3.06
CA ASP A 15 7.69 12.79 2.47
C ASP A 15 9.13 12.30 2.31
N ALA A 16 9.62 11.56 3.30
CA ALA A 16 10.93 10.93 3.25
C ALA A 16 10.98 9.87 2.14
N VAL A 17 9.93 9.07 1.98
CA VAL A 17 9.79 8.10 0.89
C VAL A 17 9.79 8.81 -0.47
N ILE A 18 8.95 9.83 -0.66
CA ILE A 18 8.87 10.59 -1.91
C ILE A 18 10.25 11.14 -2.30
N SER A 19 11.00 11.66 -1.34
CA SER A 19 12.36 12.18 -1.59
C SER A 19 13.33 11.11 -2.08
N ARG A 20 13.16 9.84 -1.68
CA ARG A 20 14.01 8.71 -2.12
C ARG A 20 13.66 8.17 -3.51
N TYR A 21 12.43 8.37 -3.98
CA TYR A 21 11.97 7.92 -5.30
C TYR A 21 11.92 9.03 -6.35
N LYS A 22 12.01 10.30 -5.93
CA LYS A 22 11.96 11.45 -6.84
C LYS A 22 12.92 11.30 -8.02
N GLY A 23 12.38 11.35 -9.23
CA GLY A 23 13.16 11.27 -10.48
C GLY A 23 13.50 9.85 -10.93
N LYS A 24 12.99 8.81 -10.26
CA LYS A 24 13.08 7.42 -10.73
C LYS A 24 11.91 7.07 -11.64
N HIS A 25 12.15 6.18 -12.60
CA HIS A 25 11.07 5.62 -13.41
C HIS A 25 10.15 4.77 -12.51
N GLY A 26 8.85 5.00 -12.61
CA GLY A 26 7.87 4.30 -11.77
C GLY A 26 7.80 4.76 -10.32
N GLU A 27 8.21 6.01 -10.02
CA GLU A 27 8.24 6.56 -8.65
C GLU A 27 6.93 6.37 -7.88
N LEU A 28 5.77 6.52 -8.52
CA LEU A 28 4.46 6.41 -7.86
C LEU A 28 4.24 5.02 -7.23
N LEU A 29 4.61 3.94 -7.91
CA LEU A 29 4.39 2.59 -7.39
C LEU A 29 5.26 2.33 -6.16
N GLY A 30 6.54 2.70 -6.23
CA GLY A 30 7.48 2.56 -5.10
C GLY A 30 7.09 3.43 -3.91
N ILE A 31 6.60 4.65 -4.17
CA ILE A 31 6.09 5.54 -3.11
C ILE A 31 4.91 4.89 -2.40
N LEU A 32 3.91 4.40 -3.14
CA LEU A 32 2.71 3.79 -2.57
C LEU A 32 3.03 2.48 -1.83
N GLU A 33 3.91 1.65 -2.38
CA GLU A 33 4.36 0.40 -1.76
C GLU A 33 5.03 0.65 -0.42
N GLU A 34 6.04 1.52 -0.40
CA GLU A 34 6.78 1.80 0.83
C GLU A 34 5.92 2.55 1.86
N SER A 35 5.06 3.48 1.41
CA SER A 35 4.10 4.15 2.30
C SER A 35 3.14 3.16 2.97
N GLN A 36 2.66 2.14 2.24
CA GLN A 36 1.81 1.09 2.80
C GLN A 36 2.58 0.23 3.82
N ILE A 37 3.82 -0.15 3.51
CA ILE A 37 4.64 -1.01 4.39
C ILE A 37 5.01 -0.27 5.69
N LEU A 38 5.23 1.04 5.62
CA LEU A 38 5.53 1.86 6.79
C LEU A 38 4.34 2.00 7.73
N ASN A 39 3.11 1.86 7.24
CA ASN A 39 1.91 1.86 8.06
C ASN A 39 1.79 0.52 8.82
N GLU A 40 1.62 0.56 10.14
CA GLU A 40 1.53 -0.64 10.99
C GLU A 40 0.39 -1.58 10.58
N HIS A 41 -0.70 -1.00 10.06
CA HIS A 41 -1.86 -1.73 9.57
C HIS A 41 -1.81 -1.99 8.06
N LYS A 42 -0.67 -1.79 7.40
CA LYS A 42 -0.42 -2.12 5.98
C LYS A 42 -1.49 -1.65 5.01
N TYR A 43 -1.97 -0.41 5.20
CA TYR A 43 -3.00 0.19 4.37
C TYR A 43 -2.64 1.64 4.02
N LEU A 44 -3.31 2.18 3.00
CA LEU A 44 -3.20 3.56 2.59
C LEU A 44 -4.53 4.27 2.89
N SER A 45 -4.50 5.27 3.76
CA SER A 45 -5.64 6.13 4.05
C SER A 45 -5.89 7.12 2.92
N GLU A 46 -7.10 7.66 2.83
CA GLU A 46 -7.43 8.72 1.86
C GLU A 46 -6.53 9.96 2.05
N GLU A 47 -6.19 10.30 3.28
CA GLU A 47 -5.28 11.41 3.60
C GLU A 47 -3.87 11.14 3.09
N ALA A 48 -3.36 9.91 3.23
CA ALA A 48 -2.06 9.52 2.68
C ALA A 48 -2.05 9.61 1.14
N LEU A 49 -3.11 9.15 0.47
CA LEU A 49 -3.22 9.23 -1.00
C LEU A 49 -3.30 10.68 -1.48
N ASN A 50 -4.07 11.53 -0.79
CA ASN A 50 -4.15 12.96 -1.05
C ASN A 50 -2.79 13.64 -0.89
N HIS A 51 -2.06 13.29 0.17
CA HIS A 51 -0.72 13.83 0.43
C HIS A 51 0.27 13.42 -0.66
N VAL A 52 0.28 12.14 -1.06
CA VAL A 52 1.11 11.65 -2.17
C VAL A 52 0.77 12.39 -3.47
N ALA A 53 -0.52 12.55 -3.80
CA ALA A 53 -0.95 13.26 -5.01
C ALA A 53 -0.45 14.71 -5.02
N LEU A 54 -0.61 15.43 -3.90
CA LEU A 54 -0.17 16.82 -3.76
C LEU A 54 1.35 16.96 -3.91
N ARG A 55 2.11 16.04 -3.30
CA ARG A 55 3.58 16.10 -3.24
C ARG A 55 4.27 15.62 -4.50
N THR A 56 3.67 14.68 -5.22
CA THR A 56 4.19 14.17 -6.50
C THR A 56 3.69 14.97 -7.70
N GLY A 57 2.64 15.80 -7.52
CA GLY A 57 1.97 16.50 -8.62
C GLY A 57 1.15 15.57 -9.52
N VAL A 58 0.96 14.31 -9.13
CA VAL A 58 0.14 13.34 -9.85
C VAL A 58 -1.33 13.57 -9.50
N PRO A 59 -2.25 13.61 -10.48
CA PRO A 59 -3.67 13.72 -10.20
C PRO A 59 -4.14 12.62 -9.26
N LEU A 60 -4.94 12.98 -8.24
CA LEU A 60 -5.49 12.05 -7.27
C LEU A 60 -6.23 10.87 -7.93
N SER A 61 -6.94 11.13 -9.03
CA SER A 61 -7.62 10.09 -9.82
C SER A 61 -6.68 9.01 -10.34
N ARG A 62 -5.45 9.38 -10.76
CA ARG A 62 -4.44 8.43 -11.21
C ARG A 62 -3.86 7.65 -10.04
N VAL A 63 -3.66 8.29 -8.89
CA VAL A 63 -3.23 7.61 -7.66
C VAL A 63 -4.28 6.55 -7.27
N TYR A 64 -5.56 6.91 -7.23
CA TYR A 64 -6.66 5.98 -6.97
C TYR A 64 -6.74 4.85 -8.00
N ASN A 65 -6.51 5.15 -9.28
CA ASN A 65 -6.49 4.14 -10.32
C ASN A 65 -5.41 3.07 -10.05
N VAL A 66 -4.20 3.46 -9.65
CA VAL A 66 -3.13 2.51 -9.33
C VAL A 66 -3.47 1.66 -8.11
N VAL A 67 -3.91 2.27 -7.00
CA VAL A 67 -4.20 1.54 -5.76
C VAL A 67 -5.44 0.64 -5.85
N THR A 68 -6.36 0.93 -6.77
CA THR A 68 -7.53 0.07 -7.03
C THR A 68 -7.26 -1.00 -8.09
N PHE A 69 -6.31 -0.76 -9.00
CA PHE A 69 -5.95 -1.72 -10.03
C PHE A 69 -5.09 -2.88 -9.48
N TYR A 70 -4.11 -2.58 -8.62
CA TYR A 70 -3.24 -3.61 -8.06
C TYR A 70 -3.83 -4.19 -6.77
N SER A 71 -4.06 -5.51 -6.78
CA SER A 71 -4.56 -6.27 -5.62
C SER A 71 -3.62 -6.30 -4.40
N PHE A 72 -2.41 -5.76 -4.54
CA PHE A 72 -1.42 -5.64 -3.47
C PHE A 72 -1.75 -4.51 -2.47
N PHE A 73 -2.43 -3.46 -2.95
CA PHE A 73 -2.74 -2.31 -2.10
C PHE A 73 -4.02 -2.52 -1.30
N ASN A 74 -4.02 -2.02 -0.07
CA ASN A 74 -5.14 -2.09 0.85
C ASN A 74 -5.58 -0.68 1.20
N LEU A 75 -6.86 -0.38 0.99
CA LEU A 75 -7.49 0.89 1.41
C LEU A 75 -8.13 0.80 2.80
N LYS A 76 -8.01 -0.37 3.44
CA LYS A 76 -8.56 -0.64 4.77
C LYS A 76 -7.50 -1.28 5.65
N PRO A 77 -7.49 -0.97 6.97
CA PRO A 77 -6.56 -1.55 7.92
C PRO A 77 -6.52 -3.07 7.81
N GLN A 78 -5.31 -3.62 7.67
CA GLN A 78 -5.04 -5.05 7.70
C GLN A 78 -4.67 -5.48 9.12
N GLY A 79 -4.88 -6.77 9.39
CA GLY A 79 -4.39 -7.38 10.61
C GLY A 79 -2.86 -7.42 10.67
N LYS A 80 -2.32 -7.64 11.87
CA LYS A 80 -0.88 -7.78 12.12
C LYS A 80 -0.22 -8.84 11.22
N HIS A 81 -0.96 -9.91 10.92
CA HIS A 81 -0.49 -11.02 10.09
C HIS A 81 -1.28 -11.04 8.77
N THR A 82 -0.54 -11.04 7.67
CA THR A 82 -1.09 -11.19 6.31
C THR A 82 -0.74 -12.58 5.82
N ILE A 83 -1.74 -13.43 5.59
CA ILE A 83 -1.55 -14.80 5.11
C ILE A 83 -2.00 -14.85 3.65
N THR A 84 -1.06 -15.15 2.75
CA THR A 84 -1.34 -15.26 1.31
C THR A 84 -1.22 -16.71 0.87
N VAL A 85 -2.34 -17.28 0.40
CA VAL A 85 -2.37 -18.67 -0.10
C VAL A 85 -2.37 -18.67 -1.62
N CYS A 86 -1.44 -19.41 -2.22
CA CYS A 86 -1.36 -19.56 -3.67
C CYS A 86 -2.60 -20.27 -4.23
N ARG A 87 -3.28 -19.60 -5.17
CA ARG A 87 -4.42 -20.14 -5.93
C ARG A 87 -4.13 -20.33 -7.43
N GLY A 88 -2.87 -20.27 -7.82
CA GLY A 88 -2.45 -20.60 -9.20
C GLY A 88 -2.67 -22.07 -9.52
N THR A 89 -2.73 -22.41 -10.80
CA THR A 89 -3.02 -23.78 -11.30
C THR A 89 -2.07 -24.84 -10.71
N ALA A 90 -0.77 -24.54 -10.63
CA ALA A 90 0.24 -25.44 -10.07
C ALA A 90 0.02 -25.73 -8.56
N CYS A 91 -0.43 -24.74 -7.80
CA CYS A 91 -0.74 -24.91 -6.37
C CYS A 91 -2.09 -25.63 -6.19
N HIS A 92 -3.04 -25.33 -7.07
CA HIS A 92 -4.37 -25.94 -7.06
C HIS A 92 -4.31 -27.45 -7.26
N THR A 93 -3.52 -27.94 -8.23
CA THR A 93 -3.34 -29.38 -8.47
C THR A 93 -2.63 -30.11 -7.33
N LYS A 94 -1.83 -29.39 -6.54
CA LYS A 94 -1.20 -29.89 -5.30
C LYS A 94 -2.09 -29.80 -4.06
N GLY A 95 -3.36 -29.42 -4.22
CA GLY A 95 -4.33 -29.40 -3.12
C GLY A 95 -4.27 -28.14 -2.26
N SER A 96 -3.77 -27.00 -2.75
CA SER A 96 -3.69 -25.77 -1.93
C SER A 96 -5.02 -25.27 -1.36
N ARG A 97 -6.16 -25.79 -1.87
CA ARG A 97 -7.50 -25.49 -1.34
C ARG A 97 -7.67 -25.95 0.11
N THR A 98 -7.07 -27.07 0.52
CA THR A 98 -7.20 -27.59 1.90
C THR A 98 -6.53 -26.72 2.95
N LEU A 99 -5.71 -25.72 2.54
CA LEU A 99 -5.13 -24.74 3.46
C LEU A 99 -6.10 -23.63 3.86
N LEU A 100 -7.25 -23.54 3.18
CA LEU A 100 -8.28 -22.51 3.42
C LEU A 100 -9.51 -23.08 4.16
N ASP A 101 -9.62 -24.40 4.25
CA ASP A 101 -10.67 -25.14 4.95
C ASP A 101 -10.22 -25.43 6.40
#